data_AF-A0A2R5LQ71-F1
#
_entry.id   AF-A0A2R5LQ71-F1
#
_cell.length_a   1.000
_cell.length_b   1.000
_cell.length_c   1.000
_cell.angle_alpha   90.00
_cell.angle_beta   90.00
_cell.angle_gamma   90.00
#
_symmetry.space_group_name_H-M   'P 1'
#
loop_
_entity.id
_entity.type
_entity.pdbx_description
1 polymer ?
#
loop_
_entity_poly.entity_id
_entity_poly.type
_entity_poly.pdbx_seq_one_letter_code
_entity_poly.pdbx_strand_id
1 'polypeptide(L)'
;MWPKRFLALVVLATFHRTSAECPNGTFDCGDGQCISEDHRCDGDNDCETGLDEADCPQQWCPAPDTLCDGRCLPQSWRCDGERQCSDGADEDGCDACSLKHCSQGCKFVAGEAMCYCTTGFRLLEDGVGCEDEDECADDTHNCEQTCINLPGAYRCSCMPGYKTVNTTLCQADGPEPLLFYCDNQKVYGVWMRSNQTFYVGAGEKRARVVDFDGDTNRVYWAGSKERSLYYCYMNSTDCKMLSITSYSNSQIDGLAFDWVTGNLY
;
A
#
# COMPACT_ATOMS: atom_id res chain seq x y z
N MET A 1 -75.45 -33.49 23.35
CA MET A 1 -76.56 -32.99 22.51
C MET A 1 -76.02 -32.77 21.10
N TRP A 2 -76.32 -33.66 20.16
CA TRP A 2 -76.16 -33.42 18.71
C TRP A 2 -77.38 -32.61 18.21
N PRO A 3 -77.46 -32.09 16.96
CA PRO A 3 -76.43 -31.72 15.96
C PRO A 3 -76.78 -30.38 15.24
N LYS A 4 -76.21 -30.15 14.03
CA LYS A 4 -76.64 -29.24 12.91
C LYS A 4 -75.85 -27.92 12.83
N ARG A 5 -75.34 -27.42 11.69
CA ARG A 5 -75.62 -27.65 10.25
C ARG A 5 -74.50 -27.01 9.40
N PHE A 6 -74.27 -27.58 8.21
CA PHE A 6 -73.55 -26.97 7.09
C PHE A 6 -74.18 -25.62 6.68
N LEU A 7 -73.33 -24.62 6.36
CA LEU A 7 -73.62 -23.61 5.34
C LEU A 7 -72.32 -23.29 4.59
N ALA A 8 -72.24 -23.74 3.35
CA ALA A 8 -71.24 -23.28 2.40
C ALA A 8 -71.65 -21.86 1.97
N LEU A 9 -70.84 -20.87 2.35
CA LEU A 9 -70.97 -19.49 1.89
C LEU A 9 -69.99 -19.31 0.74
N VAL A 10 -70.54 -19.25 -0.47
CA VAL A 10 -69.83 -18.78 -1.66
C VAL A 10 -69.49 -17.32 -1.42
N VAL A 11 -68.25 -17.04 -1.03
CA VAL A 11 -67.71 -15.69 -1.07
C VAL A 11 -67.34 -15.44 -2.53
N LEU A 12 -68.11 -14.58 -3.19
CA LEU A 12 -67.73 -13.96 -4.46
C LEU A 12 -66.37 -13.29 -4.25
N ALA A 13 -65.32 -13.85 -4.85
CA ALA A 13 -64.04 -13.17 -4.96
C ALA A 13 -64.25 -11.94 -5.86
N THR A 14 -64.49 -10.79 -5.25
CA THR A 14 -64.15 -9.52 -5.90
C THR A 14 -62.64 -9.53 -6.05
N PHE A 15 -62.16 -9.72 -7.29
CA PHE A 15 -60.78 -9.46 -7.65
C PHE A 15 -60.47 -7.99 -7.35
N HIS A 16 -59.93 -7.71 -6.16
CA HIS A 16 -59.06 -6.56 -6.03
C HIS A 16 -57.72 -6.97 -6.64
N ARG A 17 -57.46 -6.38 -7.81
CA ARG A 17 -56.16 -6.38 -8.49
C ARG A 17 -55.14 -6.01 -7.42
N THR A 18 -54.29 -6.96 -7.06
CA THR A 18 -53.12 -6.71 -6.23
C THR A 18 -52.32 -5.63 -6.95
N SER A 19 -52.19 -4.45 -6.33
CA SER A 19 -51.28 -3.40 -6.79
C SER A 19 -49.91 -4.04 -6.96
N ALA A 20 -49.43 -4.05 -8.20
CA ALA A 20 -48.06 -4.42 -8.48
C ALA A 20 -47.22 -3.25 -7.99
N GLU A 21 -46.63 -3.40 -6.82
CA GLU A 21 -45.78 -2.36 -6.26
C GLU A 21 -44.53 -2.27 -7.14
N CYS A 22 -44.33 -1.14 -7.80
CA CYS A 22 -43.21 -0.93 -8.71
C CYS A 22 -41.88 -1.08 -7.93
N PRO A 23 -40.82 -1.66 -8.54
CA PRO A 23 -39.50 -1.75 -7.92
C PRO A 23 -38.95 -0.38 -7.46
N ASN A 24 -38.09 -0.37 -6.43
CA ASN A 24 -37.44 0.86 -5.96
C ASN A 24 -36.70 1.58 -7.12
N GLY A 25 -37.00 2.88 -7.30
CA GLY A 25 -36.46 3.70 -8.37
C GLY A 25 -37.31 3.74 -9.65
N THR A 26 -38.55 3.23 -9.61
CA THR A 26 -39.50 3.31 -10.72
C THR A 26 -40.84 3.91 -10.27
N PHE A 27 -41.45 4.71 -11.15
CA PHE A 27 -42.72 5.41 -10.94
C PHE A 27 -43.89 4.61 -11.53
N ASP A 28 -44.99 4.50 -10.78
CA ASP A 28 -46.21 3.79 -11.20
C ASP A 28 -47.16 4.71 -11.98
N CYS A 29 -47.40 4.38 -13.26
CA CYS A 29 -48.33 5.09 -14.15
C CYS A 29 -49.82 4.84 -13.83
N GLY A 30 -50.15 4.05 -12.80
CA GLY A 30 -51.53 3.83 -12.33
C GLY A 30 -52.36 2.84 -13.15
N ASP A 31 -51.84 2.34 -14.26
CA ASP A 31 -52.41 1.30 -15.13
C ASP A 31 -51.66 -0.04 -15.04
N GLY A 32 -50.54 -0.06 -14.30
CA GLY A 32 -49.62 -1.19 -14.13
C GLY A 32 -48.33 -1.08 -14.95
N GLN A 33 -48.11 0.02 -15.68
CA GLN A 33 -46.82 0.38 -16.27
C GLN A 33 -45.93 1.06 -15.21
N CYS A 34 -44.67 0.64 -15.11
CA CYS A 34 -43.65 1.29 -14.29
C CYS A 34 -42.59 1.93 -15.20
N ILE A 35 -42.32 3.22 -15.03
CA ILE A 35 -41.26 3.96 -15.75
C ILE A 35 -40.12 4.31 -14.80
N SER A 36 -38.98 4.82 -15.30
CA SER A 36 -37.91 5.31 -14.41
C SER A 36 -38.40 6.50 -13.59
N GLU A 37 -37.93 6.67 -12.35
CA GLU A 37 -38.18 7.90 -11.59
C GLU A 37 -37.61 9.15 -12.30
N ASP A 38 -36.60 8.99 -13.14
CA ASP A 38 -36.04 10.09 -13.95
C ASP A 38 -36.98 10.56 -15.08
N HIS A 39 -37.97 9.72 -15.45
CA HIS A 39 -39.00 10.00 -16.47
C HIS A 39 -40.29 10.58 -15.88
N ARG A 40 -40.25 10.97 -14.62
CA ARG A 40 -41.37 11.65 -13.97
C ARG A 40 -41.14 13.15 -14.04
N CYS A 41 -42.10 13.88 -14.63
CA CYS A 41 -42.02 15.34 -14.80
C CYS A 41 -40.82 15.79 -15.62
N ASP A 42 -40.41 14.99 -16.61
CA ASP A 42 -39.27 15.28 -17.50
C ASP A 42 -39.70 16.04 -18.78
N GLY A 43 -41.01 16.25 -18.95
CA GLY A 43 -41.62 16.98 -20.05
C GLY A 43 -42.00 16.10 -21.24
N ASP A 44 -41.67 14.80 -21.20
CA ASP A 44 -42.10 13.80 -22.17
C ASP A 44 -43.21 12.92 -21.56
N ASN A 45 -44.15 12.49 -22.40
CA ASN A 45 -45.24 11.63 -21.96
C ASN A 45 -44.86 10.15 -22.16
N ASP A 46 -44.26 9.55 -21.14
CA ASP A 46 -43.77 8.17 -21.10
C ASP A 46 -44.82 7.18 -20.55
N CYS A 47 -45.77 7.64 -19.72
CA CYS A 47 -46.93 6.84 -19.34
C CYS A 47 -48.00 6.88 -20.44
N GLU A 48 -48.62 5.73 -20.79
CA GLU A 48 -49.79 5.75 -21.70
C GLU A 48 -50.95 6.62 -21.16
N THR A 49 -50.99 6.83 -19.85
CA THR A 49 -51.95 7.67 -19.11
C THR A 49 -51.56 9.14 -18.99
N GLY A 50 -50.30 9.51 -19.25
CA GLY A 50 -49.74 10.85 -19.00
C GLY A 50 -49.70 11.26 -17.53
N LEU A 51 -49.71 10.29 -16.61
CA LEU A 51 -49.68 10.53 -15.17
C LEU A 51 -48.29 10.88 -14.63
N ASP A 52 -47.25 10.49 -15.33
CA ASP A 52 -45.87 10.94 -15.14
C ASP A 52 -45.70 12.45 -15.27
N GLU A 53 -46.47 13.07 -16.17
CA GLU A 53 -46.48 14.52 -16.41
C GLU A 53 -47.65 15.25 -15.72
N ALA A 54 -48.46 14.53 -14.93
CA ALA A 54 -49.61 15.10 -14.23
C ALA A 54 -49.24 15.52 -12.79
N ASP A 55 -49.71 16.70 -12.38
CA ASP A 55 -49.45 17.28 -11.03
C ASP A 55 -47.96 17.43 -10.71
N CYS A 56 -47.15 17.71 -11.73
CA CYS A 56 -45.78 18.12 -11.57
C CYS A 56 -45.75 19.49 -10.88
N PRO A 57 -45.07 19.66 -9.74
CA PRO A 57 -44.80 20.99 -9.23
C PRO A 57 -44.08 21.77 -10.33
N GLN A 58 -44.36 23.07 -10.50
CA GLN A 58 -43.80 23.91 -11.58
C GLN A 58 -42.25 24.05 -11.56
N GLN A 59 -41.56 23.22 -10.79
CA GLN A 59 -40.16 23.34 -10.39
C GLN A 59 -39.58 21.96 -10.04
N TRP A 60 -39.67 20.97 -10.93
CA TRP A 60 -39.10 19.63 -10.72
C TRP A 60 -37.78 19.48 -11.50
N CYS A 61 -36.73 19.01 -10.81
CA CYS A 61 -35.49 18.52 -11.40
C CYS A 61 -35.19 17.13 -10.83
N PRO A 62 -34.70 16.18 -11.64
CA PRO A 62 -34.27 14.87 -11.15
C PRO A 62 -33.18 15.03 -10.10
N ALA A 63 -33.29 14.36 -8.96
CA ALA A 63 -32.24 14.39 -7.95
C ALA A 63 -30.96 13.75 -8.51
N PRO A 64 -29.76 14.35 -8.32
CA PRO A 64 -29.42 15.41 -7.36
C PRO A 64 -29.45 16.84 -7.91
N ASP A 65 -30.01 17.08 -9.09
CA ASP A 65 -29.96 18.37 -9.77
C ASP A 65 -30.90 19.38 -9.13
N THR A 66 -30.51 20.66 -9.15
CA THR A 66 -31.25 21.76 -8.51
C THR A 66 -31.83 22.69 -9.57
N LEU A 67 -33.07 23.13 -9.39
CA LEU A 67 -33.69 24.10 -10.30
C LEU A 67 -33.08 25.49 -10.13
N CYS A 68 -32.72 26.11 -11.24
CA CYS A 68 -32.10 27.43 -11.34
C CYS A 68 -32.69 28.15 -12.57
N ASP A 69 -33.42 29.25 -12.40
CA ASP A 69 -34.04 30.01 -13.51
C ASP A 69 -34.84 29.19 -14.54
N GLY A 70 -35.50 28.10 -14.10
CA GLY A 70 -36.26 27.22 -14.99
C GLY A 70 -35.41 26.21 -15.77
N ARG A 71 -34.12 26.06 -15.45
CA ARG A 71 -33.25 24.96 -15.92
C ARG A 71 -32.73 24.12 -14.75
N CYS A 72 -32.49 22.84 -14.99
CA CYS A 72 -31.85 21.97 -13.99
C CYS A 72 -30.33 22.13 -14.05
N LEU A 73 -29.74 22.42 -12.89
CA LEU A 73 -28.31 22.55 -12.69
C LEU A 73 -27.74 21.29 -12.05
N PRO A 74 -26.64 20.73 -12.59
CA PRO A 74 -25.96 19.60 -11.98
C PRO A 74 -25.51 19.92 -10.55
N GLN A 75 -25.56 18.94 -9.66
CA GLN A 75 -25.05 19.09 -8.28
C GLN A 75 -23.58 19.56 -8.22
N SER A 76 -22.76 19.28 -9.25
CA SER A 76 -21.37 19.73 -9.34
C SER A 76 -21.20 21.23 -9.57
N TRP A 77 -22.26 21.94 -9.98
CA TRP A 77 -22.25 23.38 -10.23
C TRP A 77 -22.83 24.17 -9.06
N ARG A 78 -23.37 23.48 -8.06
CA ARG A 78 -23.83 24.15 -6.84
C ARG A 78 -22.64 24.36 -5.91
N CYS A 79 -22.45 25.59 -5.42
CA CYS A 79 -21.34 25.98 -4.57
C CYS A 79 -19.96 25.79 -5.21
N ASP A 80 -19.87 25.92 -6.54
CA ASP A 80 -18.62 25.78 -7.28
C ASP A 80 -17.87 27.11 -7.44
N GLY A 81 -18.35 28.18 -6.82
CA GLY A 81 -17.75 29.51 -6.84
C GLY A 81 -18.01 30.29 -8.13
N GLU A 82 -18.68 29.71 -9.11
CA GLU A 82 -19.11 30.38 -10.32
C GLU A 82 -20.61 30.66 -10.26
N ARG A 83 -21.05 31.84 -10.70
CA ARG A 83 -22.48 32.17 -10.72
C ARG A 83 -23.08 31.71 -12.04
N GLN A 84 -23.87 30.66 -12.01
CA GLN A 84 -24.69 30.20 -13.12
C GLN A 84 -26.15 30.64 -13.00
N CYS A 85 -26.74 30.81 -11.80
CA CYS A 85 -28.09 31.39 -11.69
C CYS A 85 -28.05 32.91 -11.82
N SER A 86 -29.10 33.48 -12.40
CA SER A 86 -29.26 34.92 -12.60
C SER A 86 -29.38 35.68 -11.28
N ASP A 87 -29.95 35.03 -10.26
CA ASP A 87 -30.01 35.50 -8.87
C ASP A 87 -28.83 35.01 -8.01
N GLY A 88 -28.03 34.07 -8.51
CA GLY A 88 -26.92 33.44 -7.80
C GLY A 88 -27.34 32.44 -6.71
N ALA A 89 -28.55 31.90 -6.79
CA ALA A 89 -29.06 30.92 -5.83
C ALA A 89 -28.24 29.61 -5.76
N ASP A 90 -27.51 29.27 -6.82
CA ASP A 90 -26.55 28.18 -6.90
C ASP A 90 -25.36 28.33 -5.95
N GLU A 91 -25.03 29.58 -5.59
CA GLU A 91 -23.93 29.94 -4.67
C GLU A 91 -24.44 30.45 -3.32
N ASP A 92 -25.77 30.45 -3.09
CA ASP A 92 -26.38 30.92 -1.85
C ASP A 92 -26.56 29.79 -0.83
N GLY A 93 -26.30 30.09 0.44
CA GLY A 93 -26.40 29.11 1.54
C GLY A 93 -25.33 28.00 1.52
N CYS A 94 -24.25 28.16 0.74
CA CYS A 94 -23.13 27.23 0.71
C CYS A 94 -22.33 27.27 2.02
N ASP A 95 -21.89 26.10 2.50
CA ASP A 95 -20.85 26.06 3.53
C ASP A 95 -19.58 26.70 2.93
N ALA A 96 -18.86 27.49 3.73
CA ALA A 96 -17.61 28.11 3.29
C ALA A 96 -16.58 27.06 2.82
N CYS A 97 -16.68 25.83 3.33
CA CYS A 97 -15.89 24.70 2.84
C CYS A 97 -16.34 24.13 1.49
N SER A 98 -17.58 24.34 1.07
CA SER A 98 -18.04 23.99 -0.27
C SER A 98 -17.44 24.94 -1.32
N LEU A 99 -17.28 26.21 -0.98
CA LEU A 99 -16.69 27.24 -1.86
C LEU A 99 -15.16 27.20 -1.92
N LYS A 100 -14.51 26.66 -0.88
CA LYS A 100 -13.07 26.41 -0.84
C LYS A 100 -12.81 25.07 -1.53
N HIS A 101 -12.44 25.11 -2.82
CA HIS A 101 -12.11 23.97 -3.70
C HIS A 101 -10.91 23.11 -3.24
N CYS A 102 -10.88 22.68 -1.98
CA CYS A 102 -9.78 21.93 -1.39
C CYS A 102 -9.59 20.58 -2.08
N SER A 103 -8.35 20.20 -2.39
CA SER A 103 -8.08 18.91 -3.04
C SER A 103 -8.41 17.69 -2.16
N GLN A 104 -8.45 17.86 -0.83
CA GLN A 104 -8.70 16.77 0.11
C GLN A 104 -9.69 17.15 1.22
N GLY A 105 -9.25 17.90 2.24
CA GLY A 105 -10.08 18.22 3.41
C GLY A 105 -10.27 19.72 3.58
N CYS A 106 -11.40 20.10 4.18
CA CYS A 106 -11.67 21.47 4.61
C CYS A 106 -12.19 21.52 6.05
N LYS A 107 -11.78 22.54 6.78
CA LYS A 107 -12.29 22.84 8.13
C LYS A 107 -12.56 24.33 8.29
N PHE A 108 -13.61 24.66 9.02
CA PHE A 108 -13.92 26.04 9.39
C PHE A 108 -13.27 26.38 10.73
N VAL A 109 -12.33 27.33 10.73
CA VAL A 109 -11.57 27.71 11.93
C VAL A 109 -11.47 29.23 12.00
N ALA A 110 -11.82 29.80 13.16
CA ALA A 110 -11.74 31.23 13.44
C ALA A 110 -12.47 32.14 12.44
N GLY A 111 -13.55 31.64 11.81
CA GLY A 111 -14.34 32.41 10.84
C GLY A 111 -13.89 32.28 9.39
N GLU A 112 -12.90 31.43 9.11
CA GLU A 112 -12.35 31.21 7.76
C GLU A 112 -12.35 29.71 7.42
N ALA A 113 -12.64 29.39 6.16
CA ALA A 113 -12.53 28.03 5.62
C ALA A 113 -11.07 27.76 5.22
N MET A 114 -10.45 26.77 5.87
CA MET A 114 -9.08 26.37 5.61
C MET A 114 -9.00 24.93 5.10
N CYS A 115 -8.27 24.74 4.01
CA CYS A 115 -7.95 23.42 3.51
C CYS A 115 -6.92 22.73 4.41
N TYR A 116 -6.99 21.41 4.49
CA TYR A 116 -5.97 20.58 5.11
C TYR A 116 -5.78 19.31 4.29
N CYS A 117 -4.58 18.75 4.42
CA CYS A 117 -4.22 17.51 3.75
C CYS A 117 -4.31 16.34 4.74
N THR A 118 -4.65 15.16 4.23
CA THR A 118 -4.60 13.91 4.99
C THR A 118 -3.15 13.56 5.30
N THR A 119 -2.94 12.62 6.23
CA THR A 119 -1.61 12.17 6.63
C THR A 119 -0.78 11.74 5.42
N GLY A 120 0.50 12.15 5.36
CA GLY A 120 1.41 11.87 4.24
C GLY A 120 1.28 12.85 3.07
N PHE A 121 0.54 13.94 3.25
CA PHE A 121 0.42 15.02 2.28
C PHE A 121 0.64 16.37 2.95
N ARG A 122 1.30 17.28 2.25
CA ARG A 122 1.52 18.67 2.70
C ARG A 122 0.73 19.65 1.85
N LEU A 123 0.26 20.73 2.48
CA LEU A 123 -0.51 21.77 1.83
C LEU A 123 0.42 22.69 1.03
N LEU A 124 0.08 22.93 -0.23
CA LEU A 124 0.80 23.82 -1.12
C LEU A 124 0.62 25.30 -0.73
N GLU A 125 1.47 26.17 -1.26
CA GLU A 125 1.42 27.62 -1.01
C GLU A 125 0.11 28.28 -1.47
N ASP A 126 -0.61 27.65 -2.40
CA ASP A 126 -1.95 28.09 -2.83
C ASP A 126 -3.02 27.93 -1.73
N GLY A 127 -2.71 27.19 -0.66
CA GLY A 127 -3.61 26.92 0.45
C GLY A 127 -4.83 26.07 0.08
N VAL A 128 -4.76 25.32 -1.02
CA VAL A 128 -5.85 24.52 -1.58
C VAL A 128 -5.39 23.14 -2.04
N GLY A 129 -4.24 23.06 -2.70
CA GLY A 129 -3.68 21.82 -3.21
C GLY A 129 -2.87 21.06 -2.17
N CYS A 130 -2.90 19.73 -2.27
CA CYS A 130 -2.12 18.83 -1.45
C CYS A 130 -1.13 18.08 -2.33
N GLU A 131 0.14 18.11 -1.95
CA GLU A 131 1.18 17.31 -2.57
C GLU A 131 1.64 16.19 -1.64
N ASP A 132 2.01 15.07 -2.24
CA ASP A 132 2.54 13.90 -1.56
C ASP A 132 3.85 14.25 -0.85
N GLU A 133 3.99 13.79 0.40
CA GLU A 133 5.26 13.91 1.13
C GLU A 133 6.17 12.74 0.73
N ASP A 134 7.21 13.00 -0.06
CA ASP A 134 8.13 11.95 -0.49
C ASP A 134 9.16 11.63 0.61
N GLU A 135 8.81 10.67 1.47
CA GLU A 135 9.68 10.29 2.59
C GLU A 135 11.01 9.65 2.14
N CYS A 136 11.05 9.13 0.90
CA CYS A 136 12.26 8.58 0.27
C CYS A 136 13.20 9.66 -0.25
N ALA A 137 12.69 10.79 -0.72
CA ALA A 137 13.50 11.94 -1.12
C ALA A 137 13.98 12.74 0.10
N ASP A 138 13.14 12.86 1.12
CA ASP A 138 13.40 13.67 2.31
C ASP A 138 14.20 12.93 3.41
N ASP A 139 14.48 11.64 3.22
CA ASP A 139 15.20 10.76 4.17
C ASP A 139 14.54 10.74 5.57
N THR A 140 13.21 10.77 5.60
CA THR A 140 12.39 10.75 6.83
C THR A 140 11.84 9.36 7.15
N HIS A 141 12.14 8.36 6.31
CA HIS A 141 11.71 6.98 6.48
C HIS A 141 12.64 6.16 7.40
N ASN A 142 12.14 5.03 7.89
CA ASN A 142 12.92 4.08 8.70
C ASN A 142 13.28 2.77 7.96
N CYS A 143 13.31 2.77 6.63
CA CYS A 143 13.63 1.57 5.85
C CYS A 143 15.09 1.14 6.01
N GLU A 144 15.34 -0.14 6.31
CA GLU A 144 16.71 -0.68 6.43
C GLU A 144 17.45 -0.70 5.09
N GLN A 145 16.74 -0.98 3.99
CA GLN A 145 17.33 -1.16 2.67
C GLN A 145 16.73 -0.22 1.64
N THR A 146 15.59 -0.58 1.03
CA THR A 146 15.00 0.19 -0.07
C THR A 146 13.71 0.86 0.41
N CYS A 147 13.60 2.17 0.20
CA CYS A 147 12.35 2.93 0.34
C CYS A 147 11.63 3.01 -1.01
N ILE A 148 10.30 2.88 -0.99
CA ILE A 148 9.43 3.09 -2.15
C ILE A 148 8.35 4.09 -1.74
N ASN A 149 8.36 5.26 -2.39
CA ASN A 149 7.36 6.30 -2.18
C ASN A 149 6.00 5.87 -2.77
N LEU A 150 4.92 6.14 -2.06
CA LEU A 150 3.53 5.91 -2.48
C LEU A 150 2.71 7.17 -2.16
N PRO A 151 1.59 7.41 -2.85
CA PRO A 151 0.73 8.54 -2.49
C PRO A 151 0.20 8.43 -1.04
N GLY A 152 0.61 9.35 -0.18
CA GLY A 152 0.22 9.48 1.22
C GLY A 152 0.97 8.56 2.20
N ALA A 153 1.98 7.83 1.75
CA ALA A 153 2.77 6.92 2.58
C ALA A 153 4.01 6.41 1.85
N TYR A 154 4.90 5.74 2.57
CA TYR A 154 5.94 4.92 1.94
C TYR A 154 5.82 3.46 2.36
N ARG A 155 6.55 2.60 1.67
CA ARG A 155 6.82 1.24 2.14
C ARG A 155 8.28 0.87 1.95
N CYS A 156 8.76 0.00 2.83
CA CYS A 156 10.10 -0.56 2.72
C CYS A 156 10.08 -1.87 1.96
N SER A 157 11.14 -2.12 1.19
CA SER A 157 11.41 -3.38 0.52
C SER A 157 12.87 -3.79 0.71
N CYS A 158 13.14 -5.06 0.48
CA CYS A 158 14.48 -5.63 0.62
C CYS A 158 15.14 -5.87 -0.73
N MET A 159 16.47 -5.77 -0.76
CA MET A 159 17.29 -6.13 -1.91
C MET A 159 17.16 -7.63 -2.22
N PRO A 160 17.48 -8.06 -3.46
CA PRO A 160 17.51 -9.48 -3.81
C PRO A 160 18.38 -10.29 -2.84
N GLY A 161 17.88 -11.47 -2.42
CA GLY A 161 18.53 -12.30 -1.40
C GLY A 161 18.19 -11.91 0.04
N TYR A 162 17.26 -10.98 0.26
CA TYR A 162 16.72 -10.62 1.57
C TYR A 162 15.19 -10.73 1.56
N LYS A 163 14.63 -11.04 2.73
CA LYS A 163 13.20 -11.07 3.00
C LYS A 163 12.83 -10.08 4.10
N THR A 164 11.62 -9.55 4.02
CA THR A 164 11.06 -8.68 5.05
C THR A 164 10.78 -9.49 6.31
N VAL A 165 11.31 -9.04 7.45
CA VAL A 165 11.00 -9.61 8.77
C VAL A 165 9.83 -8.86 9.40
N ASN A 166 9.86 -7.54 9.30
CA ASN A 166 8.77 -6.66 9.66
C ASN A 166 8.61 -5.59 8.56
N THR A 167 7.87 -4.52 8.82
CA THR A 167 7.61 -3.45 7.85
C THR A 167 8.83 -2.63 7.45
N THR A 168 9.93 -2.66 8.22
CA THR A 168 11.13 -1.84 7.99
C THR A 168 12.44 -2.62 7.90
N LEU A 169 12.50 -3.83 8.46
CA LEU A 169 13.68 -4.66 8.61
C LEU A 169 13.74 -5.77 7.57
N CYS A 170 14.95 -6.00 7.08
CA CYS A 170 15.31 -6.97 6.08
C CYS A 170 16.29 -7.99 6.67
N GLN A 171 16.05 -9.27 6.39
CA GLN A 171 16.94 -10.34 6.80
C GLN A 171 17.37 -11.15 5.59
N ALA A 172 18.65 -11.53 5.55
CA ALA A 172 19.18 -12.38 4.50
C ALA A 172 18.35 -13.68 4.37
N ASP A 173 17.82 -13.90 3.18
CA ASP A 173 17.10 -15.09 2.79
C ASP A 173 18.08 -16.09 2.17
N GLY A 174 18.83 -16.75 3.05
CA GLY A 174 19.91 -17.62 2.66
C GLY A 174 20.37 -18.53 3.81
N PRO A 175 21.51 -19.23 3.61
CA PRO A 175 22.07 -20.12 4.61
C PRO A 175 22.41 -19.38 5.92
N GLU A 176 22.61 -20.14 6.99
CA GLU A 176 22.95 -19.54 8.29
C GLU A 176 24.25 -18.73 8.19
N PRO A 177 24.30 -17.50 8.74
CA PRO A 177 25.52 -16.72 8.77
C PRO A 177 26.63 -17.47 9.51
N LEU A 178 27.82 -17.42 8.95
CA LEU A 178 29.01 -18.11 9.45
C LEU A 178 30.08 -17.09 9.83
N LEU A 179 30.62 -17.20 11.04
CA LEU A 179 31.73 -16.39 11.51
C LEU A 179 32.97 -17.25 11.68
N PHE A 180 34.07 -16.88 11.04
CA PHE A 180 35.38 -17.46 11.27
C PHE A 180 36.18 -16.63 12.27
N TYR A 181 36.90 -17.31 13.16
CA TYR A 181 37.79 -16.66 14.11
C TYR A 181 39.01 -17.51 14.43
N CYS A 182 40.08 -16.82 14.85
CA CYS A 182 41.34 -17.43 15.25
C CYS A 182 41.41 -17.49 16.77
N ASP A 183 41.65 -18.67 17.32
CA ASP A 183 42.05 -18.85 18.73
C ASP A 183 43.43 -19.49 18.79
N ASN A 184 44.41 -18.68 19.22
CA ASN A 184 45.81 -19.05 19.24
C ASN A 184 46.29 -19.58 17.88
N GLN A 185 46.61 -20.87 17.77
CA GLN A 185 47.12 -21.49 16.55
C GLN A 185 46.01 -22.08 15.67
N LYS A 186 44.76 -22.04 16.13
CA LYS A 186 43.63 -22.74 15.53
C LYS A 186 42.65 -21.77 14.90
N VAL A 187 42.01 -22.24 13.85
CA VAL A 187 40.91 -21.55 13.18
C VAL A 187 39.62 -22.33 13.42
N TYR A 188 38.58 -21.59 13.79
CA TYR A 188 37.25 -22.09 14.08
C TYR A 188 36.21 -21.36 13.24
N GLY A 189 35.12 -22.04 12.92
CA GLY A 189 33.89 -21.45 12.41
C GLY A 189 32.76 -21.59 13.42
N VAL A 190 31.86 -20.61 13.49
CA VAL A 190 30.62 -20.67 14.27
C VAL A 190 29.42 -20.29 13.41
N TRP A 191 28.45 -21.19 13.35
CA TRP A 191 27.14 -20.90 12.76
C TRP A 191 26.36 -20.00 13.72
N MET A 192 26.05 -18.78 13.32
CA MET A 192 25.58 -17.73 14.22
C MET A 192 24.16 -17.98 14.75
N ARG A 193 23.30 -18.65 13.97
CA ARG A 193 21.92 -18.95 14.37
C ARG A 193 21.85 -20.18 15.28
N SER A 194 22.46 -21.29 14.87
CA SER A 194 22.50 -22.54 15.65
C SER A 194 23.52 -22.51 16.80
N ASN A 195 24.40 -21.52 16.85
CA ASN A 195 25.52 -21.41 17.79
C ASN A 195 26.41 -22.67 17.78
N GLN A 196 26.56 -23.29 16.62
CA GLN A 196 27.36 -24.50 16.46
C GLN A 196 28.78 -24.14 16.01
N THR A 197 29.77 -24.47 16.85
CA THR A 197 31.19 -24.28 16.55
C THR A 197 31.82 -25.52 15.92
N PHE A 198 32.70 -25.33 14.94
CA PHE A 198 33.51 -26.40 14.33
C PHE A 198 34.96 -25.97 14.14
N TYR A 199 35.86 -26.95 14.17
CA TYR A 199 37.28 -26.75 13.93
C TYR A 199 37.57 -26.82 12.42
N VAL A 200 38.43 -25.93 11.94
CA VAL A 200 38.84 -25.86 10.53
C VAL A 200 40.26 -26.38 10.35
N GLY A 201 41.20 -25.91 11.16
CA GLY A 201 42.61 -26.20 10.97
C GLY A 201 43.51 -25.48 11.96
N ALA A 202 44.81 -25.80 11.91
CA ALA A 202 45.82 -25.16 12.73
C ALA A 202 47.09 -24.89 11.92
N GLY A 203 47.74 -23.76 12.23
CA GLY A 203 49.07 -23.43 11.72
C GLY A 203 50.17 -23.78 12.71
N GLU A 204 51.44 -23.56 12.31
CA GLU A 204 52.59 -23.77 13.20
C GLU A 204 52.67 -22.74 14.34
N LYS A 205 52.10 -21.55 14.12
CA LYS A 205 52.14 -20.40 15.01
C LYS A 205 50.77 -19.74 15.07
N ARG A 206 50.67 -18.70 15.90
CA ARG A 206 49.41 -17.99 16.16
C ARG A 206 48.79 -17.52 14.84
N ALA A 207 47.59 -17.99 14.54
CA ALA A 207 46.77 -17.51 13.45
C ALA A 207 46.28 -16.10 13.82
N ARG A 208 46.38 -15.16 12.87
CA ARG A 208 46.06 -13.75 13.12
C ARG A 208 44.98 -13.22 12.20
N VAL A 209 45.07 -13.55 10.92
CA VAL A 209 44.13 -13.11 9.89
C VAL A 209 43.54 -14.33 9.21
N VAL A 210 42.26 -14.24 8.86
CA VAL A 210 41.49 -15.30 8.22
C VAL A 210 40.64 -14.68 7.13
N ASP A 211 40.51 -15.38 6.01
CA ASP A 211 39.51 -15.09 5.00
C ASP A 211 39.03 -16.40 4.37
N PHE A 212 37.96 -16.39 3.59
CA PHE A 212 37.33 -17.60 3.09
C PHE A 212 36.79 -17.47 1.67
N ASP A 213 36.74 -18.61 0.99
CA ASP A 213 36.03 -18.82 -0.26
C ASP A 213 34.75 -19.60 0.05
N GLY A 214 33.61 -18.92 -0.02
CA GLY A 214 32.31 -19.50 0.25
C GLY A 214 31.84 -20.52 -0.79
N ASP A 215 32.30 -20.40 -2.04
CA ASP A 215 31.85 -21.27 -3.14
C ASP A 215 32.53 -22.63 -3.08
N THR A 216 33.81 -22.65 -2.69
CA THR A 216 34.60 -23.89 -2.59
C THR A 216 34.76 -24.39 -1.15
N ASN A 217 34.20 -23.68 -0.17
CA ASN A 217 34.35 -23.97 1.26
C ASN A 217 35.82 -24.04 1.72
N ARG A 218 36.70 -23.20 1.17
CA ARG A 218 38.10 -23.07 1.59
C ARG A 218 38.24 -21.92 2.58
N VAL A 219 39.04 -22.14 3.61
CA VAL A 219 39.36 -21.12 4.62
C VAL A 219 40.86 -20.92 4.58
N TYR A 220 41.27 -19.67 4.42
CA TYR A 220 42.65 -19.24 4.34
C TYR A 220 43.01 -18.48 5.61
N TRP A 221 44.19 -18.72 6.16
CA TRP A 221 44.68 -17.91 7.28
C TRP A 221 46.19 -17.76 7.24
N ALA A 222 46.66 -16.63 7.76
CA ALA A 222 48.08 -16.38 7.92
C ALA A 222 48.47 -16.30 9.40
N GLY A 223 49.65 -16.85 9.68
CA GLY A 223 50.21 -16.93 11.02
C GLY A 223 51.16 -15.78 11.33
N SER A 224 51.63 -15.74 12.59
CA SER A 224 52.61 -14.75 13.05
C SER A 224 54.04 -14.98 12.53
N LYS A 225 54.29 -16.07 11.80
CA LYS A 225 55.57 -16.38 11.18
C LYS A 225 55.58 -15.87 9.76
N GLU A 226 56.72 -15.31 9.34
CA GLU A 226 56.95 -14.84 7.99
C GLU A 226 56.59 -15.94 6.98
N ARG A 227 55.89 -15.57 5.90
CA ARG A 227 55.53 -16.46 4.78
C ARG A 227 54.70 -17.70 5.14
N SER A 228 53.97 -17.68 6.25
CA SER A 228 53.14 -18.81 6.69
C SER A 228 51.67 -18.56 6.37
N LEU A 229 51.27 -18.93 5.15
CA LEU A 229 49.89 -18.90 4.67
C LEU A 229 49.38 -20.34 4.55
N TYR A 230 48.20 -20.61 5.09
CA TYR A 230 47.60 -21.93 5.09
C TYR A 230 46.21 -21.87 4.49
N TYR A 231 45.74 -23.01 3.98
CA TYR A 231 44.33 -23.23 3.73
C TYR A 231 43.92 -24.64 4.15
N CYS A 232 42.64 -24.80 4.49
CA CYS A 232 41.94 -26.09 4.62
C CYS A 232 40.53 -25.93 4.02
N TYR A 233 39.86 -27.05 3.76
CA TYR A 233 38.40 -27.03 3.65
C TYR A 233 37.75 -26.87 5.04
N MET A 234 36.53 -26.32 5.08
CA MET A 234 35.77 -26.10 6.34
C MET A 234 35.61 -27.38 7.18
N ASN A 235 35.62 -28.56 6.55
CA ASN A 235 35.53 -29.87 7.21
C ASN A 235 36.89 -30.41 7.71
N SER A 236 37.92 -29.57 7.81
CA SER A 236 39.28 -29.95 8.21
C SER A 236 40.02 -30.90 7.26
N THR A 237 39.65 -30.94 5.97
CA THR A 237 40.33 -31.75 4.96
C THR A 237 41.24 -30.92 4.04
N ASP A 238 42.18 -31.58 3.35
CA ASP A 238 43.13 -30.98 2.40
C ASP A 238 43.89 -29.75 2.91
N CYS A 239 44.34 -29.83 4.16
CA CYS A 239 45.09 -28.74 4.78
C CYS A 239 46.50 -28.62 4.21
N LYS A 240 46.84 -27.47 3.62
CA LYS A 240 48.16 -27.22 3.02
C LYS A 240 48.72 -25.86 3.40
N MET A 241 50.05 -25.78 3.47
CA MET A 241 50.77 -24.51 3.50
C MET A 241 50.99 -24.05 2.05
N LEU A 242 50.57 -22.82 1.75
CA LEU A 242 50.80 -22.20 0.45
C LEU A 242 52.19 -21.58 0.42
N SER A 243 52.92 -21.85 -0.66
CA SER A 243 54.21 -21.20 -0.91
C SER A 243 53.95 -19.82 -1.50
N ILE A 244 54.30 -18.78 -0.75
CA ILE A 244 54.17 -17.38 -1.17
C ILE A 244 55.52 -16.88 -1.65
N THR A 245 55.58 -16.43 -2.91
CA THR A 245 56.73 -15.74 -3.48
C THR A 245 56.74 -14.28 -3.04
N SER A 246 56.96 -14.04 -1.75
CA SER A 246 57.09 -12.69 -1.20
C SER A 246 58.56 -12.33 -0.98
N TYR A 247 58.99 -11.20 -1.54
CA TYR A 247 60.33 -10.63 -1.30
C TYR A 247 60.49 -10.13 0.13
N SER A 248 59.38 -9.78 0.79
CA SER A 248 59.39 -9.30 2.18
C SER A 248 59.36 -10.48 3.16
N ASN A 249 60.18 -10.37 4.20
CA ASN A 249 60.13 -11.20 5.39
C ASN A 249 59.17 -10.58 6.42
N SER A 250 58.09 -9.92 6.00
CA SER A 250 57.14 -9.34 6.93
C SER A 250 56.06 -10.35 7.31
N GLN A 251 55.47 -10.12 8.49
CA GLN A 251 54.22 -10.75 8.91
C GLN A 251 53.09 -10.31 7.97
N ILE A 252 52.09 -11.17 7.80
CA ILE A 252 50.88 -10.87 7.05
C ILE A 252 49.84 -10.31 8.02
N ASP A 253 49.48 -9.04 7.84
CA ASP A 253 48.55 -8.31 8.70
C ASP A 253 47.13 -8.19 8.12
N GLY A 254 46.95 -8.57 6.86
CA GLY A 254 45.65 -8.60 6.18
C GLY A 254 45.62 -9.70 5.14
N LEU A 255 44.43 -10.21 4.85
CA LEU A 255 44.17 -11.23 3.84
C LEU A 255 42.83 -10.90 3.18
N ALA A 256 42.76 -10.96 1.86
CA ALA A 256 41.53 -10.75 1.11
C ALA A 256 41.43 -11.75 -0.06
N PHE A 257 40.38 -12.55 -0.09
CA PHE A 257 40.05 -13.46 -1.18
C PHE A 257 39.05 -12.80 -2.12
N ASP A 258 39.46 -12.60 -3.37
CA ASP A 258 38.58 -12.18 -4.45
C ASP A 258 37.89 -13.42 -5.01
N TRP A 259 36.63 -13.63 -4.61
CA TRP A 259 35.84 -14.76 -5.07
C TRP A 259 35.43 -14.67 -6.54
N VAL A 260 35.50 -13.50 -7.17
CA VAL A 260 35.16 -13.32 -8.60
C VAL A 260 36.32 -13.77 -9.49
N THR A 261 37.55 -13.39 -9.13
CA THR A 261 38.73 -13.74 -9.93
C THR A 261 39.48 -14.97 -9.41
N GLY A 262 39.18 -15.44 -8.21
CA GLY A 262 39.85 -16.55 -7.55
C GLY A 262 41.25 -16.21 -7.04
N ASN A 263 41.56 -14.93 -6.89
CA ASN A 263 42.86 -14.44 -6.43
C ASN A 263 42.86 -14.17 -4.93
N LEU A 264 44.02 -14.33 -4.30
CA LEU A 264 44.24 -14.08 -2.88
C LEU A 264 45.27 -12.95 -2.72
N TYR A 265 44.91 -11.93 -1.95
CA TYR A 265 45.68 -10.70 -1.72
C TYR A 265 46.13 -10.58 -0.26
#